data_AF-A0A5N6AQD2-F1
#
_entry.id   AF-A0A5N6AQD2-F1
#
_cell.length_a   1.000
_cell.length_b   1.000
_cell.length_c   1.000
_cell.angle_alpha   90.00
_cell.angle_beta   90.00
_cell.angle_gamma   90.00
#
_symmetry.space_group_name_H-M   'P 1'
#
loop_
_entity.id
_entity.type
_entity.pdbx_description
1 polymer ?
#
loop_
_entity_poly.entity_id
_entity_poly.type
_entity_poly.pdbx_seq_one_letter_code
_entity_poly.pdbx_strand_id
1 'polypeptide(L)'
;MPQPLPELTIEVLAQILNESAGEGEDPGPDGGFADVPFSDLGYDSLAVLETAGRLRRDYGVHLSDDEVSEAGTPQSLLDLARRRISASAS
;
A
#
# COMPACT_ATOMS: atom_id res chain seq x y z
N MET A 1 4.24 11.30 -22.24
CA MET A 1 5.05 10.11 -21.86
C MET A 1 4.48 9.62 -20.53
N PRO A 2 4.08 8.35 -20.36
CA PRO A 2 3.80 7.85 -19.01
C PRO A 2 5.10 7.95 -18.19
N GLN A 3 5.03 8.54 -17.01
CA GLN A 3 6.16 8.54 -16.07
C GLN A 3 6.45 7.08 -15.68
N PRO A 4 7.72 6.66 -15.53
CA PRO A 4 8.00 5.36 -14.95
C PRO A 4 7.41 5.31 -13.54
N LEU A 5 6.80 4.18 -13.19
CA LEU A 5 6.30 3.98 -11.84
C LEU A 5 7.47 4.05 -10.85
N PRO A 6 7.29 4.75 -9.71
CA PRO A 6 8.33 4.82 -8.69
C PRO A 6 8.59 3.42 -8.10
N GLU A 7 9.71 3.25 -7.41
CA GLU A 7 9.94 2.02 -6.65
C GLU A 7 8.90 1.92 -5.53
N LEU A 8 8.36 0.72 -5.29
CA LEU A 8 7.39 0.51 -4.22
C LEU A 8 8.10 0.65 -2.85
N THR A 9 7.99 1.84 -2.25
CA THR A 9 8.49 2.18 -0.91
C THR A 9 7.34 2.48 0.04
N ILE A 10 7.66 2.67 1.33
CA ILE A 10 6.64 3.02 2.33
C ILE A 10 6.01 4.38 2.05
N GLU A 11 6.78 5.34 1.53
CA GLU A 11 6.31 6.67 1.13
C GLU A 11 5.32 6.55 -0.03
N VAL A 12 5.66 5.77 -1.05
CA VAL A 12 4.77 5.51 -2.19
C VAL A 12 3.50 4.79 -1.75
N LEU A 13 3.61 3.81 -0.84
CA LEU A 13 2.44 3.14 -0.29
C LEU A 13 1.55 4.12 0.50
N ALA A 14 2.15 5.00 1.30
CA ALA A 14 1.42 6.05 2.03
C ALA A 14 0.70 7.01 1.07
N GLN A 15 1.34 7.40 -0.03
CA GLN A 15 0.69 8.19 -1.07
C GLN A 15 -0.52 7.46 -1.67
N ILE A 16 -0.36 6.18 -2.04
CA ILE A 16 -1.46 5.39 -2.61
C ILE A 16 -2.62 5.23 -1.61
N LEU A 17 -2.30 4.99 -0.34
CA LEU A 17 -3.30 4.89 0.75
C LEU A 17 -4.07 6.20 0.90
N ASN A 18 -3.36 7.33 0.90
CA ASN A 18 -3.95 8.65 0.99
C ASN A 18 -4.85 8.97 -0.23
N GLU A 19 -4.37 8.66 -1.45
CA GLU A 19 -5.17 8.78 -2.67
C GLU A 19 -6.44 7.89 -2.63
N SER A 20 -6.34 6.71 -2.01
CA SER A 20 -7.45 5.75 -1.89
C SER A 20 -8.44 6.11 -0.78
N ALA A 21 -8.01 6.80 0.27
CA ALA A 21 -8.85 7.25 1.39
C ALA A 21 -9.67 8.51 1.08
N GLY A 22 -9.29 9.27 0.06
CA GLY A 22 -9.91 10.55 -0.31
C GLY A 22 -9.12 11.75 0.23
N GLU A 23 -9.21 12.89 -0.47
CA GLU A 23 -8.44 14.15 -0.30
C GLU A 23 -7.49 14.24 0.91
N GLY A 24 -6.35 13.54 0.82
CA GLY A 24 -5.05 14.20 0.69
C GLY A 24 -4.42 14.79 1.94
N GLU A 25 -4.63 14.26 3.15
CA GLU A 25 -3.73 14.55 4.28
C GLU A 25 -2.63 13.49 4.32
N ASP A 26 -1.43 13.88 3.85
CA ASP A 26 -0.22 13.08 3.99
C ASP A 26 0.08 12.91 5.49
N PRO A 27 0.03 11.70 6.06
CA PRO A 27 0.27 11.51 7.49
C PRO A 27 1.72 11.78 7.90
N GLY A 28 2.60 12.19 6.98
CA GLY A 28 4.01 12.42 7.22
C GLY A 28 4.75 11.09 7.34
N PRO A 29 5.89 10.92 6.64
CA PRO A 29 6.71 9.71 6.74
C PRO A 29 7.53 9.62 8.03
N ASP A 30 7.17 10.33 9.10
CA ASP A 30 7.93 10.42 10.36
C ASP A 30 7.77 9.13 11.20
N GLY A 31 8.35 8.04 10.69
CA GLY A 31 8.78 6.83 11.40
C GLY A 31 7.71 5.91 11.99
N GLY A 32 6.55 6.44 12.39
CA GLY A 32 5.49 5.68 13.05
C GLY A 32 4.55 5.00 12.06
N PHE A 33 4.26 5.63 10.92
CA PHE A 33 3.24 5.17 9.98
C PHE A 33 3.38 3.70 9.58
N ALA A 34 4.61 3.23 9.34
CA ALA A 34 4.84 1.88 8.83
C ALA A 34 4.33 0.78 9.77
N ASP A 35 4.57 0.95 11.06
CA ASP A 35 4.26 -0.04 12.10
C ASP A 35 2.91 0.23 12.79
N VAL A 36 2.23 1.33 12.45
CA VAL A 36 0.93 1.67 13.03
C VAL A 36 -0.19 0.94 12.29
N PRO A 37 -1.16 0.34 13.02
CA PRO A 37 -2.31 -0.30 12.41
C PRO A 37 -3.13 0.65 11.53
N PHE A 38 -3.66 0.15 10.41
CA PHE A 38 -4.51 0.94 9.51
C PHE A 38 -5.68 1.64 10.24
N SER A 39 -6.31 0.94 11.19
CA SER A 39 -7.41 1.51 11.98
C SER A 39 -6.98 2.66 12.89
N ASP A 40 -5.74 2.65 13.39
CA ASP A 40 -5.20 3.71 14.25
C ASP A 40 -4.76 4.93 13.41
N LEU A 41 -4.37 4.70 12.15
CA LEU A 41 -4.14 5.72 11.13
C LEU A 41 -5.44 6.32 10.56
N GLY A 42 -6.61 5.78 10.93
CA GLY A 42 -7.90 6.22 10.38
C GLY A 42 -8.22 5.66 8.99
N TYR A 43 -7.50 4.66 8.51
CA TYR A 43 -7.84 3.96 7.27
C TYR A 43 -8.88 2.87 7.52
N ASP A 44 -9.98 2.96 6.78
CA ASP A 44 -10.96 1.89 6.69
C ASP A 44 -10.48 0.75 5.80
N SER A 45 -11.07 -0.44 6.00
CA SER A 45 -10.80 -1.63 5.20
C SER A 45 -10.98 -1.37 3.69
N LEU A 46 -11.92 -0.52 3.30
CA LEU A 46 -12.13 -0.15 1.89
C LEU A 46 -10.93 0.60 1.30
N ALA A 47 -10.34 1.56 2.03
CA ALA A 47 -9.17 2.30 1.54
C ALA A 47 -7.96 1.38 1.34
N VAL A 48 -7.79 0.40 2.24
CA VAL A 48 -6.73 -0.62 2.13
C VAL A 48 -6.99 -1.58 0.94
N LEU A 49 -8.23 -1.99 0.71
CA LEU A 49 -8.59 -2.83 -0.44
C LEU A 49 -8.43 -2.09 -1.78
N GLU A 50 -8.84 -0.83 -1.85
CA GLU A 50 -8.63 0.03 -3.04
C GLU A 50 -7.13 0.22 -3.31
N THR A 51 -6.32 0.40 -2.26
CA THR A 51 -4.87 0.44 -2.35
C THR A 51 -4.32 -0.85 -2.96
N ALA A 52 -4.77 -2.02 -2.52
CA ALA A 52 -4.36 -3.30 -3.09
C ALA A 52 -4.78 -3.43 -4.58
N GLY A 53 -5.96 -2.92 -4.94
CA GLY A 53 -6.42 -2.82 -6.33
C GLY A 53 -5.50 -1.94 -7.19
N ARG A 54 -5.02 -0.83 -6.63
CA ARG A 54 -4.07 0.06 -7.30
C ARG A 54 -2.69 -0.56 -7.43
N LEU A 55 -2.17 -1.21 -6.38
CA LEU A 55 -0.92 -1.99 -6.44
C LEU A 55 -0.97 -3.06 -7.54
N ARG A 56 -2.12 -3.71 -7.73
CA ARG A 56 -2.34 -4.65 -8.83
C ARG A 56 -2.23 -4.01 -10.20
N ARG A 57 -2.87 -2.86 -10.37
CA ARG A 57 -2.95 -2.17 -11.66
C ARG A 57 -1.63 -1.54 -12.07
N ASP A 58 -0.93 -0.91 -11.11
CA ASP A 58 0.30 -0.19 -11.35
C ASP A 58 1.52 -1.13 -11.29
N TYR A 59 1.64 -1.97 -10.25
CA TYR A 59 2.82 -2.81 -10.04
C TYR A 59 2.64 -4.28 -10.49
N GLY A 60 1.46 -4.67 -10.97
CA GLY A 60 1.18 -6.08 -11.31
C GLY A 60 1.07 -6.99 -10.09
N VAL A 61 0.89 -6.43 -8.89
CA VAL A 61 0.88 -7.17 -7.63
C VAL A 61 -0.51 -7.75 -7.34
N HIS A 62 -0.62 -9.07 -7.33
CA HIS A 62 -1.86 -9.75 -6.99
C HIS A 62 -1.87 -10.09 -5.50
N LEU A 63 -2.65 -9.39 -4.68
CA LEU A 63 -2.92 -9.73 -3.28
C LEU A 63 -4.40 -10.11 -3.12
N SER A 64 -4.68 -11.17 -2.37
CA SER A 64 -6.06 -11.54 -1.99
C SER A 64 -6.59 -10.61 -0.88
N ASP A 65 -7.90 -10.49 -0.76
CA ASP A 65 -8.53 -9.70 0.31
C ASP A 65 -8.16 -10.19 1.72
N ASP A 66 -8.10 -11.51 1.94
CA ASP A 66 -7.55 -12.11 3.18
C ASP A 66 -6.12 -11.60 3.48
N GLU A 67 -5.20 -11.65 2.51
CA GLU A 67 -3.80 -11.22 2.72
C GLU A 67 -3.71 -9.73 3.07
N VAL A 68 -4.56 -8.91 2.45
CA VAL A 68 -4.63 -7.46 2.70
C VAL A 68 -5.19 -7.20 4.10
N SER A 69 -6.21 -7.95 4.50
CA SER A 69 -6.80 -7.89 5.83
C SER A 69 -5.82 -8.36 6.92
N GLU A 70 -5.05 -9.42 6.65
CA GLU A 70 -4.03 -9.96 7.55
C GLU A 70 -2.82 -9.04 7.73
N ALA A 71 -2.48 -8.22 6.74
CA ALA A 71 -1.35 -7.30 6.82
C ALA A 71 -1.44 -6.39 8.05
N GLY A 72 -2.62 -5.80 8.29
CA GLY A 72 -2.94 -4.96 9.45
C GLY A 72 -2.18 -3.63 9.57
N THR A 73 -1.00 -3.52 8.94
CA THR A 73 -0.11 -2.35 8.96
C THR A 73 0.43 -2.05 7.55
N PRO A 74 0.82 -0.80 7.27
CA PRO A 74 1.45 -0.44 6.00
C PRO A 74 2.75 -1.22 5.73
N GLN A 75 3.58 -1.48 6.75
CA GLN A 75 4.82 -2.24 6.58
C GLN A 75 4.52 -3.66 6.10
N SER A 76 3.60 -4.38 6.74
CA SER A 76 3.22 -5.73 6.33
C SER A 76 2.69 -5.77 4.90
N LEU A 77 1.84 -4.80 4.52
CA LEU A 77 1.27 -4.73 3.18
C LEU A 77 2.36 -4.47 2.13
N LEU A 78 3.30 -3.57 2.42
CA LEU A 78 4.46 -3.28 1.58
C LEU A 78 5.30 -4.54 1.35
N ASP A 79 5.58 -5.29 2.41
CA ASP A 79 6.40 -6.49 2.34
C ASP A 79 5.73 -7.61 1.54
N LEU A 80 4.42 -7.82 1.73
CA LEU A 80 3.63 -8.73 0.91
C LEU A 80 3.70 -8.34 -0.57
N ALA A 81 3.51 -7.05 -0.88
CA ALA A 81 3.56 -6.56 -2.25
C ALA A 81 4.95 -6.75 -2.88
N ARG A 82 6.02 -6.39 -2.17
CA ARG A 82 7.40 -6.57 -2.63
C ARG A 82 7.74 -8.04 -2.89
N ARG A 83 7.28 -8.95 -2.02
CA ARG A 83 7.43 -10.40 -2.24
C ARG A 83 6.78 -10.86 -3.54
N ARG A 84 5.59 -10.36 -3.88
CA ARG A 84 4.90 -10.67 -5.14
C ARG A 84 5.64 -10.12 -6.37
N ILE A 85 6.15 -8.89 -6.30
CA ILE A 85 6.94 -8.29 -7.39
C ILE A 85 8.18 -9.14 -7.67
N SER A 86 8.93 -9.49 -6.62
CA SER A 86 10.14 -10.31 -6.75
C SER A 86 9.84 -11.71 -7.29
N ALA A 87 8.70 -12.31 -6.92
CA ALA A 87 8.30 -13.63 -7.41
C ALA A 87 7.88 -13.63 -8.88
N SER A 88 7.34 -12.52 -9.40
CA SER A 88 6.94 -12.37 -10.80
C SER A 88 8.11 -12.04 -11.73
N ALA A 89 9.26 -11.62 -11.19
CA ALA A 89 10.44 -11.21 -11.96
C ALA A 89 11.38 -12.38 -12.32
N SER A 90 10.92 -13.64 -12.17
CA SER A 90 11.69 -14.87 -12.44
C SER A 90 11.20 -15.61 -13.68
#